data_AF-A0A523BYP0-F1
#
_entry.id   AF-A0A523BYP0-F1
#
_cell.length_a   1.000
_cell.length_b   1.000
_cell.length_c   1.000
_cell.angle_alpha   90.00
_cell.angle_beta   90.00
_cell.angle_gamma   90.00
#
_symmetry.space_group_name_H-M   'P 1'
#
loop_
_entity.id
_entity.type
_entity.pdbx_description
1 polymer ?
#
loop_
_entity_poly.entity_id
_entity_poly.type
_entity_poly.pdbx_seq_one_letter_code
_entity_poly.pdbx_strand_id
1 'polypeptide(L)'
;MWFKDAEHERSFAELREKAGARPGEREYLAALYVLAALDKPVAKYVQPRRVAFTALFKAAGPWSSGEKALVRLAATLFNGEAWKVAVHDVFSCLDPANCQAALEALKIRYQKTALF
;
A
#
# COMPACT_ATOMS: atom_id res chain seq x y z
N MET A 1 7.91 -11.00 -5.70
CA MET A 1 7.56 -9.78 -4.96
C MET A 1 8.81 -9.32 -4.24
N TRP A 2 9.26 -8.09 -4.47
CA TRP A 2 10.38 -7.51 -3.73
C TRP A 2 9.92 -7.01 -2.35
N PHE A 3 10.78 -7.00 -1.34
CA PHE A 3 10.52 -6.37 -0.02
C PHE A 3 11.75 -5.56 0.39
N LYS A 4 11.54 -4.53 1.21
CA LYS A 4 12.61 -3.66 1.69
C LYS A 4 13.53 -4.39 2.65
N ASP A 5 12.91 -5.18 3.51
CA ASP A 5 13.51 -5.97 4.58
C ASP A 5 12.49 -7.04 5.03
N ALA A 6 12.87 -7.83 6.04
CA ALA A 6 12.01 -8.86 6.62
C ALA A 6 10.81 -8.28 7.39
N GLU A 7 10.88 -7.03 7.85
CA GLU A 7 9.79 -6.37 8.57
C GLU A 7 8.64 -6.05 7.61
N HIS A 8 8.97 -5.53 6.44
CA HIS A 8 8.03 -5.27 5.36
C HIS A 8 7.32 -6.56 4.92
N GLU A 9 8.05 -7.67 4.74
CA GLU A 9 7.46 -8.96 4.39
C GLU A 9 6.52 -9.48 5.47
N ARG A 10 6.94 -9.43 6.74
CA ARG A 10 6.13 -9.87 7.88
C ARG A 10 4.87 -9.02 8.04
N SER A 11 5.01 -7.70 7.97
CA SER A 11 3.89 -6.76 8.03
C SER A 11 2.89 -7.01 6.89
N PHE A 12 3.38 -7.32 5.69
CA PHE A 12 2.50 -7.63 4.57
C PHE A 12 1.71 -8.92 4.80
N ALA A 13 2.36 -9.97 5.31
CA ALA A 13 1.69 -11.22 5.65
C ALA A 13 0.59 -11.02 6.70
N GLU A 14 0.87 -10.27 7.78
CA GLU A 14 -0.09 -9.95 8.84
C GLU A 14 -1.28 -9.17 8.29
N LEU A 15 -1.02 -8.12 7.50
CA LEU A 15 -2.07 -7.30 6.92
C LEU A 15 -2.95 -8.10 5.96
N ARG A 16 -2.36 -9.00 5.16
CA ARG A 16 -3.08 -9.88 4.23
C ARG A 16 -3.99 -10.84 4.97
N GLU A 17 -3.50 -11.46 6.04
CA GLU A 17 -4.28 -12.37 6.88
C GLU A 17 -5.45 -11.63 7.53
N LYS A 18 -5.18 -10.49 8.17
CA LYS A 18 -6.19 -9.66 8.83
C LYS A 18 -7.27 -9.15 7.87
N ALA A 19 -6.88 -8.80 6.65
CA ALA A 19 -7.78 -8.35 5.60
C ALA A 19 -8.64 -9.49 5.01
N GLY A 20 -8.21 -10.75 5.16
CA GLY A 20 -8.77 -11.89 4.43
C GLY A 20 -8.56 -11.79 2.92
N ALA A 21 -7.50 -11.10 2.48
CA ALA A 21 -7.26 -10.80 1.07
C ALA A 21 -6.83 -12.05 0.30
N ARG A 22 -7.52 -12.33 -0.82
CA ARG A 22 -7.28 -13.51 -1.66
C ARG A 22 -6.21 -13.22 -2.73
N PRO A 23 -5.50 -14.24 -3.25
CA PRO A 23 -4.47 -14.06 -4.29
C PRO A 23 -4.92 -13.34 -5.57
N GLY A 24 -6.22 -13.33 -5.88
CA GLY A 24 -6.78 -12.62 -7.04
C GLY A 24 -7.14 -11.15 -6.80
N GLU A 25 -7.21 -10.69 -5.55
CA GLU A 25 -7.68 -9.34 -5.17
C GLU A 25 -6.52 -8.33 -5.28
N ARG A 26 -6.09 -8.05 -6.51
CA ARG A 26 -4.89 -7.26 -6.81
C ARG A 26 -4.95 -5.83 -6.28
N GLU A 27 -6.12 -5.18 -6.30
CA GLU A 27 -6.36 -3.88 -5.63
C GLU A 27 -5.92 -3.92 -4.17
N TYR A 28 -6.36 -4.98 -3.51
CA TYR A 28 -6.24 -5.10 -2.08
C TYR A 28 -4.81 -5.47 -1.71
N LEU A 29 -4.24 -6.46 -2.41
CA LEU A 29 -2.84 -6.86 -2.22
C LEU A 29 -1.88 -5.69 -2.47
N ALA A 30 -2.08 -4.92 -3.54
CA ALA A 30 -1.22 -3.77 -3.83
C ALA A 30 -1.32 -2.69 -2.74
N ALA A 31 -2.53 -2.40 -2.24
CA ALA A 31 -2.73 -1.46 -1.16
C ALA A 31 -2.08 -1.93 0.16
N LEU A 32 -2.31 -3.19 0.55
CA LEU A 32 -1.74 -3.77 1.77
C LEU A 32 -0.22 -3.83 1.71
N TYR A 33 0.35 -4.12 0.54
CA TYR A 33 1.80 -4.11 0.32
C TYR A 33 2.39 -2.72 0.58
N VAL A 34 1.80 -1.65 0.02
CA VAL A 34 2.28 -0.28 0.30
C VAL A 34 2.17 0.08 1.77
N LEU A 35 1.06 -0.30 2.42
CA LEU A 35 0.85 -0.03 3.84
C LEU A 35 1.85 -0.76 4.73
N ALA A 36 2.21 -1.99 4.39
CA ALA A 36 3.20 -2.77 5.10
C ALA A 36 4.61 -2.15 5.03
N ALA A 37 4.89 -1.33 4.02
CA ALA A 37 6.18 -0.68 3.84
C ALA A 37 6.38 0.58 4.71
N LEU A 38 5.39 1.00 5.50
CA LEU A 38 5.41 2.27 6.24
C LEU A 38 6.06 2.20 7.64
N ASP A 39 6.36 1.02 8.16
CA ASP A 39 6.84 0.81 9.54
C ASP A 39 5.97 1.55 10.58
N LYS A 40 4.66 1.65 10.32
CA LYS A 40 3.67 2.33 11.15
C LYS A 40 2.61 1.33 11.63
N PRO A 41 1.89 1.65 12.74
CA PRO A 41 0.79 0.83 13.23
C PRO A 41 -0.47 0.97 12.36
N VAL A 42 -0.39 0.53 11.10
CA VAL A 42 -1.46 0.61 10.09
C VAL A 42 -2.48 -0.51 10.24
N ALA A 43 -2.11 -1.62 10.90
CA ALA A 43 -2.95 -2.81 11.04
C ALA A 43 -4.31 -2.52 11.71
N LYS A 44 -4.42 -1.52 12.59
CA LYS A 44 -5.70 -1.13 13.21
C LYS A 44 -6.70 -0.50 12.24
N TYR A 45 -6.27 -0.06 11.07
CA TYR A 45 -7.13 0.49 10.02
C TYR A 45 -7.52 -0.54 8.97
N VAL A 46 -6.96 -1.74 9.05
CA VAL A 46 -7.29 -2.87 8.17
C VAL A 46 -8.31 -3.76 8.86
N GLN A 47 -9.41 -3.99 8.17
CA GLN A 47 -10.52 -4.86 8.57
C GLN A 47 -10.76 -5.87 7.45
N PRO A 48 -11.50 -6.97 7.69
CA PRO A 48 -11.88 -7.87 6.62
C PRO A 48 -12.54 -7.12 5.46
N ARG A 49 -11.97 -7.22 4.25
CA ARG A 49 -12.47 -6.58 3.02
C ARG A 49 -12.54 -5.05 3.03
N ARG A 50 -11.93 -4.37 4.00
CA ARG A 50 -11.96 -2.91 4.10
C ARG A 50 -10.67 -2.32 4.66
N VAL A 51 -10.28 -1.16 4.15
CA VAL A 51 -9.29 -0.29 4.77
C VAL A 51 -9.93 1.06 5.09
N ALA A 52 -9.79 1.52 6.34
CA ALA A 52 -10.34 2.79 6.79
C ALA A 52 -9.44 3.98 6.40
N PHE A 53 -9.30 4.24 5.09
CA PHE A 53 -8.39 5.27 4.56
C PHE A 53 -8.63 6.67 5.13
N THR A 54 -9.89 7.08 5.34
CA THR A 54 -10.20 8.37 5.98
C THR A 54 -9.59 8.51 7.38
N ALA A 55 -9.64 7.44 8.19
CA ALA A 55 -9.05 7.44 9.53
C ALA A 55 -7.51 7.37 9.44
N LEU A 56 -6.99 6.59 8.49
CA LEU A 56 -5.56 6.48 8.23
C LEU A 56 -4.95 7.81 7.77
N PHE A 57 -5.62 8.59 6.91
CA PHE A 57 -5.15 9.91 6.50
C PHE A 57 -5.03 10.88 7.68
N LYS A 58 -6.01 10.86 8.60
CA LYS A 58 -5.95 11.66 9.83
C LYS A 58 -4.77 11.23 10.70
N ALA A 59 -4.58 9.93 10.86
CA ALA A 59 -3.46 9.38 11.62
C ALA A 59 -2.09 9.63 10.99
N ALA A 60 -2.04 9.77 9.67
CA ALA A 60 -0.84 10.11 8.92
C ALA A 60 -0.51 11.61 8.95
N GLY A 61 -1.34 12.45 9.57
CA GLY A 61 -1.10 13.89 9.72
C GLY A 61 0.32 14.28 10.18
N PRO A 62 0.91 13.62 11.20
CA PRO A 62 2.28 13.91 11.67
C PRO A 62 3.39 13.16 10.91
N TRP A 63 3.06 12.32 9.93
CA TRP A 63 4.05 11.52 9.19
C TRP A 63 4.82 12.34 8.16
N SER A 64 5.91 11.78 7.64
CA SER A 64 6.71 12.40 6.57
C SER A 64 5.89 12.57 5.28
N SER A 65 6.35 13.44 4.39
CA SER A 65 5.73 13.63 3.07
C SER A 65 5.71 12.33 2.27
N GLY A 66 6.81 11.58 2.26
CA GLY A 66 6.89 10.27 1.61
C GLY A 66 5.92 9.24 2.20
N GLU A 67 5.82 9.16 3.53
CA GLU A 67 4.87 8.26 4.20
C GLU A 67 3.42 8.63 3.85
N LYS A 68 3.07 9.92 3.87
CA LYS A 68 1.74 10.41 3.45
C LYS A 68 1.44 10.10 1.98
N ALA A 69 2.44 10.28 1.11
CA ALA A 69 2.33 9.96 -0.32
C ALA A 69 2.04 8.46 -0.54
N LEU A 70 2.71 7.58 0.19
CA LEU A 70 2.45 6.14 0.14
C LEU A 70 1.05 5.77 0.67
N VAL A 71 0.56 6.41 1.73
CA VAL A 71 -0.83 6.19 2.19
C VAL A 71 -1.83 6.57 1.10
N ARG A 72 -1.59 7.68 0.39
CA ARG A 72 -2.44 8.10 -0.74
C ARG A 72 -2.35 7.12 -1.91
N LEU A 73 -1.14 6.67 -2.25
CA LEU A 73 -0.94 5.64 -3.26
C LEU A 73 -1.71 4.36 -2.90
N ALA A 74 -1.61 3.88 -1.66
CA ALA A 74 -2.35 2.70 -1.20
C ALA A 74 -3.87 2.87 -1.39
N ALA A 75 -4.41 4.04 -1.06
CA ALA A 75 -5.83 4.35 -1.26
C ALA A 75 -6.23 4.33 -2.74
N THR A 76 -5.41 4.91 -3.60
CA THR A 76 -5.62 4.92 -5.05
C THR A 76 -5.51 3.53 -5.68
N LEU A 77 -4.56 2.70 -5.22
CA LEU A 77 -4.43 1.31 -5.68
C LEU A 77 -5.63 0.46 -5.26
N PHE A 78 -6.16 0.70 -4.05
CA PHE A 78 -7.36 0.03 -3.55
C PHE A 78 -8.61 0.43 -4.35
N ASN A 79 -8.84 1.73 -4.54
CA ASN A 79 -9.94 2.27 -5.34
C ASN A 79 -9.60 3.65 -5.90
N GLY A 80 -9.14 3.68 -7.16
CA GLY A 80 -8.71 4.90 -7.84
C GLY A 80 -9.85 5.84 -8.26
N GLU A 81 -11.10 5.35 -8.30
CA GLU A 81 -12.26 6.21 -8.54
C GLU A 81 -12.58 7.06 -7.32
N ALA A 82 -12.50 6.46 -6.13
CA ALA A 82 -12.74 7.13 -4.85
C ALA A 82 -11.56 7.99 -4.38
N TRP A 83 -10.33 7.55 -4.65
CA TRP A 83 -9.11 8.20 -4.15
C TRP A 83 -8.15 8.46 -5.31
N LYS A 84 -8.08 9.70 -5.77
CA LYS A 84 -7.16 10.10 -6.85
C LYS A 84 -5.90 10.71 -6.26
N VAL A 85 -4.74 10.31 -6.78
CA VAL A 85 -3.46 10.94 -6.52
C VAL A 85 -2.68 11.02 -7.84
N ALA A 86 -2.01 12.15 -8.10
CA ALA A 86 -1.16 12.26 -9.27
C ALA A 86 0.15 11.48 -9.06
N VAL A 87 0.69 10.89 -10.14
CA VAL A 87 1.98 10.19 -10.10
C VAL A 87 3.09 11.09 -9.55
N HIS A 88 3.14 12.35 -10.00
CA HIS A 88 4.14 13.31 -9.52
C HIS A 88 4.05 13.55 -8.00
N ASP A 89 2.84 13.67 -7.46
CA ASP A 89 2.62 13.88 -6.01
C ASP A 89 3.08 12.69 -5.18
N VAL A 90 3.07 11.48 -5.75
CA VAL A 90 3.55 10.28 -5.09
C VAL A 90 5.07 10.21 -5.16
N PHE A 91 5.64 10.28 -6.36
CA PHE A 91 7.05 9.91 -6.60
C PHE A 91 8.06 11.04 -6.37
N SER A 92 7.64 12.31 -6.30
CA SER A 92 8.56 13.45 -6.11
C SER A 92 9.23 13.50 -4.73
N CYS A 93 8.67 12.81 -3.72
CA CYS A 93 9.14 12.89 -2.34
C CYS A 93 9.49 11.53 -1.72
N LEU A 94 9.58 10.45 -2.51
CA LEU A 94 9.97 9.13 -2.01
C LEU A 94 11.50 9.01 -2.02
N ASP A 95 12.04 8.49 -0.93
CA ASP A 95 13.39 7.94 -0.95
C ASP A 95 13.47 6.69 -1.86
N PRO A 96 14.68 6.20 -2.20
CA PRO A 96 14.84 5.07 -3.11
C PRO A 96 14.11 3.79 -2.68
N ALA A 97 14.06 3.48 -1.38
CA ALA A 97 13.42 2.26 -0.88
C ALA A 97 11.88 2.36 -0.97
N ASN A 98 11.33 3.51 -0.61
CA ASN A 98 9.91 3.82 -0.76
C ASN A 98 9.49 3.87 -2.24
N CYS A 99 10.34 4.41 -3.12
CA CYS A 99 10.11 4.42 -4.57
C CYS A 99 10.03 2.99 -5.13
N GLN A 100 10.97 2.12 -4.76
CA GLN A 100 10.96 0.73 -5.20
C GLN A 100 9.72 -0.04 -4.71
N ALA A 101 9.30 0.20 -3.45
CA ALA A 101 8.06 -0.38 -2.93
C ALA A 101 6.82 0.12 -3.69
N ALA A 102 6.74 1.42 -4.00
CA ALA A 102 5.65 1.97 -4.80
C ALA A 102 5.59 1.34 -6.21
N LEU A 103 6.73 1.15 -6.86
CA LEU A 103 6.82 0.48 -8.17
C LEU A 103 6.39 -0.98 -8.10
N GLU A 104 6.81 -1.72 -7.07
CA GLU A 104 6.40 -3.11 -6.89
C GLU A 104 4.88 -3.22 -6.65
N ALA A 105 4.30 -2.29 -5.89
CA ALA A 105 2.85 -2.23 -5.70
C ALA A 105 2.08 -2.01 -7.01
N LEU A 106 2.61 -1.17 -7.91
CA LEU A 106 2.04 -0.97 -9.24
C LEU A 106 2.09 -2.26 -10.07
N LYS A 107 3.18 -3.05 -9.98
CA LYS A 107 3.25 -4.36 -10.61
C LYS A 107 2.20 -5.32 -10.05
N ILE A 108 2.06 -5.40 -8.72
CA ILE A 108 1.04 -6.23 -8.08
C ILE A 108 -0.36 -5.85 -8.60
N ARG A 109 -0.64 -4.55 -8.74
CA ARG A 109 -1.94 -4.05 -9.18
C ARG A 109 -2.23 -4.35 -10.64
N TYR A 110 -1.29 -4.04 -11.53
CA TYR A 110 -1.55 -3.93 -12.97
C TYR A 110 -0.84 -4.96 -13.84
N GLN A 111 0.25 -5.58 -13.35
CA GLN A 111 0.96 -6.58 -14.14
C GLN A 111 0.13 -7.87 -14.17
N LYS A 112 -0.40 -8.21 -15.35
CA LYS A 112 -0.97 -9.54 -15.60
C LYS A 112 0.19 -10.51 -15.74
N THR A 113 0.47 -11.28 -14.69
CA THR A 113 1.19 -12.54 -14.87
C THR A 113 0.29 -13.42 -15.74
N ALA A 114 0.73 -13.70 -16.97
CA ALA A 114 0.08 -14.70 -17.80
C ALA A 114 0.20 -16.04 -17.07
N LEU A 115 -0.95 -16.59 -16.66
CA LEU A 115 -1.04 -18.01 -16.37
C LEU A 115 -1.08 -18.69 -17.73
N PHE A 116 0.08 -19.17 -18.19
CA PHE A 116 0.15 -20.20 -19.22
C PHE A 116 0.15 -21.57 -18.53
#